data_AF-A0A3S4HI30-F1
#
_entry.id   AF-A0A3S4HI30-F1
#
_cell.length_a   1.000
_cell.length_b   1.000
_cell.length_c   1.000
_cell.angle_alpha   90.00
_cell.angle_beta   90.00
_cell.angle_gamma   90.00
#
_symmetry.space_group_name_H-M   'P 1'
#
loop_
_entity.id
_entity.type
_entity.pdbx_description
1 polymer ?
#
loop_
_entity_poly.entity_id
_entity_poly.type
_entity_poly.pdbx_seq_one_letter_code
_entity_poly.pdbx_strand_id
1 'polypeptide(L)' 'MLFIRLPALTPAVCPQRYTRLPDRDGMPCYRYESPGFAADIVVDQQGFTVHYSDFLQRLPAAAATERK' A
#
# COMPACT_ATOMS: atom_id res chain seq x y z
N MET A 1 14.75 -1.61 3.85
CA MET A 1 13.94 -0.40 4.07
C MET A 1 14.08 0.01 5.54
N LEU A 2 14.12 1.30 5.86
CA LEU A 2 13.97 1.77 7.24
C LEU A 2 12.47 1.77 7.58
N PHE A 3 12.05 0.90 8.50
CA PHE A 3 10.67 0.78 8.95
C PHE A 3 10.50 1.51 10.28
N ILE A 4 9.45 2.33 10.40
CA ILE A 4 9.14 3.07 11.63
C ILE A 4 7.82 2.55 12.18
N ARG A 5 7.86 1.92 13.36
CA ARG A 5 6.64 1.37 13.98
C ARG A 5 5.92 2.43 14.81
N LEU A 6 4.64 2.61 14.54
CA LEU A 6 3.76 3.44 15.36
C LEU A 6 3.24 2.67 16.59
N PRO A 7 2.93 3.36 17.71
CA PRO A 7 3.10 4.81 17.93
C PRO A 7 4.50 5.21 18.40
N ALA A 8 5.38 4.25 18.70
CA ALA A 8 6.68 4.50 19.35
C ALA A 8 7.69 5.27 18.48
N LEU A 9 7.48 5.34 17.16
CA LEU A 9 8.35 6.01 16.20
C LEU A 9 9.80 5.48 16.20
N THR A 10 9.98 4.22 16.59
CA THR A 10 11.30 3.57 16.61
C THR A 10 11.66 3.06 15.22
N PRO A 11 12.81 3.47 14.65
CA PRO A 11 13.29 2.94 13.38
C PRO A 11 13.87 1.53 13.56
N ALA A 12 13.61 0.64 12.59
CA ALA A 12 14.19 -0.68 12.50
C ALA A 12 14.52 -1.01 11.03
N VAL A 13 15.60 -1.77 10.81
CA VAL A 13 15.90 -2.29 9.48
C VAL A 13 14.94 -3.44 9.18
N CYS A 14 14.15 -3.30 8.12
CA CYS A 14 13.27 -4.34 7.62
C CYS A 14 13.65 -4.67 6.17
N PRO A 15 14.15 -5.89 5.88
CA PRO A 15 14.25 -6.39 4.52
C PRO A 15 12.86 -6.37 3.87
N GLN A 16 12.78 -5.85 2.66
CA GLN A 16 11.53 -5.76 1.91
C GLN A 16 11.80 -6.06 0.44
N ARG A 17 10.89 -6.79 -0.21
CA ARG A 17 10.92 -7.10 -1.63
C ARG A 17 9.59 -6.69 -2.26
N TYR A 18 9.68 -6.12 -3.46
CA TYR A 18 8.54 -5.83 -4.30
C TYR A 18 8.69 -6.57 -5.62
N THR A 19 7.69 -7.35 -5.99
CA THR A 19 7.64 -8.08 -7.25
C THR A 19 6.45 -7.58 -8.06
N ARG A 20 6.70 -7.15 -9.30
CA ARG A 20 5.62 -6.77 -10.22
C ARG A 20 4.81 -8.01 -10.60
N LEU A 21 3.49 -7.93 -10.44
CA LEU A 21 2.56 -8.98 -10.85
C LEU A 21 1.81 -8.57 -12.12
N PRO A 22 1.08 -9.48 -12.79
CA PRO A 22 0.09 -9.12 -13.77
C PRO A 22 -0.93 -8.12 -13.21
N ASP A 23 -1.46 -7.27 -14.08
CA ASP A 23 -2.46 -6.28 -13.68
C ASP A 23 -3.73 -6.96 -13.17
N ARG A 24 -4.37 -6.31 -12.19
CA ARG A 24 -5.62 -6.75 -11.58
C ARG A 24 -6.69 -5.74 -11.94
N ASP A 25 -7.72 -6.18 -12.65
CA ASP A 25 -8.80 -5.32 -13.13
C ASP A 25 -8.29 -4.11 -13.94
N GLY A 26 -7.22 -4.32 -14.73
CA GLY A 26 -6.55 -3.29 -15.52
C GLY A 26 -5.68 -2.32 -14.71
N MET A 27 -5.52 -2.55 -13.40
CA MET A 27 -4.67 -1.72 -12.54
C MET A 27 -3.35 -2.42 -12.20
N PRO A 28 -2.26 -1.65 -12.11
CA PRO A 28 -0.99 -2.13 -11.61
C PRO A 28 -1.09 -2.86 -10.25
N CYS A 29 -0.54 -4.08 -10.19
CA CYS A 29 -0.41 -4.88 -8.96
C CYS A 29 1.05 -5.24 -8.60
N TYR A 30 1.37 -5.28 -7.31
CA TYR A 30 2.68 -5.67 -6.79
C TYR A 30 2.54 -6.59 -5.57
N ARG A 31 3.35 -7.65 -5.52
CA ARG A 31 3.55 -8.45 -4.31
C ARG A 31 4.59 -7.76 -3.43
N TYR A 32 4.19 -7.35 -2.24
CA TYR A 32 5.08 -6.94 -1.17
C TYR A 32 5.42 -8.12 -0.27
N GLU A 33 6.69 -8.24 0.12
CA GLU A 33 7.18 -9.25 1.05
C GLU A 33 8.13 -8.65 2.09
N SER A 34 8.00 -9.10 3.32
CA SER A 34 8.87 -8.80 4.46
C SER A 34 8.93 -10.03 5.39
N PRO A 35 9.83 -10.07 6.39
CA PRO A 35 9.90 -11.20 7.31
C PRO A 35 8.54 -11.51 7.97
N GLY A 36 8.00 -12.69 7.69
CA GLY A 36 6.73 -13.16 8.26
C GLY A 36 5.47 -12.53 7.68
N PHE A 37 5.56 -11.73 6.61
CA PHE A 37 4.40 -11.07 6.04
C PHE A 37 4.54 -10.84 4.53
N ALA A 38 3.47 -11.11 3.79
CA ALA A 38 3.37 -10.81 2.37
C ALA A 38 1.94 -10.39 2.02
N ALA A 39 1.79 -9.48 1.06
CA ALA A 39 0.49 -9.03 0.60
C ALA A 39 0.56 -8.37 -0.78
N ASP A 40 -0.58 -8.40 -1.48
CA ASP A 40 -0.73 -7.74 -2.79
C ASP A 40 -1.21 -6.30 -2.63
N ILE A 41 -0.57 -5.41 -3.39
CA ILE A 41 -0.84 -3.98 -3.41
C ILE A 41 -1.29 -3.62 -4.83
N VAL A 42 -2.54 -3.18 -4.95
CA VAL A 42 -3.07 -2.58 -6.18
C VAL A 42 -2.82 -1.08 -6.12
N VAL A 43 -2.26 -0.52 -7.18
CA VAL A 43 -1.92 0.90 -7.28
C VAL A 43 -2.55 1.53 -8.53
N ASP A 44 -2.72 2.85 -8.51
CA ASP A 44 -3.14 3.61 -9.69
C ASP A 44 -1.98 3.83 -10.68
N GLN A 45 -2.25 4.55 -11.78
CA GLN A 45 -1.26 4.86 -12.82
C GLN A 45 -0.07 5.70 -12.32
N GLN A 46 -0.21 6.38 -11.18
CA GLN A 46 0.86 7.18 -10.56
C GLN A 46 1.64 6.38 -9.51
N GLY A 47 1.23 5.13 -9.24
CA GLY A 47 1.87 4.26 -8.26
C GLY A 47 1.35 4.43 -6.83
N PHE A 48 0.26 5.16 -6.59
CA PHE A 48 -0.31 5.28 -5.25
C PHE A 48 -1.20 4.07 -4.93
N THR A 49 -1.20 3.61 -3.68
CA THR A 49 -2.02 2.47 -3.22
C THR A 49 -3.52 2.74 -3.32
N VAL A 50 -4.24 1.88 -4.02
CA VAL A 50 -5.72 1.85 -4.09
C VAL A 50 -6.26 0.80 -3.12
N HIS A 51 -5.61 -0.37 -3.06
CA HIS A 51 -5.99 -1.46 -2.17
C HIS A 51 -4.74 -2.19 -1.69
N TYR A 52 -4.66 -2.47 -0.39
CA TYR A 52 -3.54 -3.20 0.23
C TYR A 52 -4.08 -4.29 1.14
N SER A 53 -4.34 -5.46 0.54
CA SER A 53 -4.98 -6.60 1.20
C SER A 53 -6.16 -6.15 2.08
N ASP A 54 -6.27 -6.67 3.31
CA ASP A 54 -7.37 -6.33 4.22
C ASP A 54 -7.03 -5.14 5.13
N PHE A 55 -5.87 -4.50 4.94
CA PHE A 55 -5.37 -3.46 5.84
C PHE A 55 -5.87 -2.07 5.46
N LEU A 56 -5.79 -1.72 4.18
CA LEU A 56 -6.06 -0.38 3.70
C LEU A 56 -6.80 -0.41 2.37
N GLN A 57 -7.84 0.41 2.29
CA GLN A 57 -8.54 0.71 1.05
C GLN A 57 -8.58 2.22 0.87
N ARG A 58 -8.24 2.69 -0.32
CA ARG A 58 -8.37 4.10 -0.67
C ARG A 58 -9.85 4.44 -0.75
N LEU A 59 -10.26 5.46 0.01
CA LEU A 59 -11.61 6.01 -0.12
C LEU A 59 -11.74 6.74 -1.45
N PRO A 60 -12.94 6.73 -2.07
CA PRO A 60 -13.22 7.63 -3.18
C PRO A 60 -12.84 9.05 -2.78
N ALA A 61 -12.30 9.83 -3.73
CA ALA A 61 -12.18 11.26 -3.51
C ALA A 61 -13.58 11.75 -3.16
N ALA A 62 -13.78 12.20 -1.92
CA ALA A 62 -15.04 12.80 -1.54
C ALA A 62 -15.29 13.92 -2.55
N ALA A 63 -16.41 13.87 -3.28
CA ALA A 63 -16.91 15.05 -3.96
C ALA A 63 -16.89 16.14 -2.88
N ALA A 64 -16.02 17.14 -3.05
CA ALA A 64 -15.65 18.11 -2.05
C ALA A 64 -16.91 18.49 -1.28
N THR A 65 -17.09 17.92 -0.09
CA THR A 65 -18.28 18.18 0.69
C THR A 65 -18.02 19.56 1.24
N GLU A 66 -18.51 20.56 0.53
CA GLU A 66 -18.68 21.93 0.97
C GLU A 66 -19.38 21.86 2.33
N ARG A 67 -18.60 21.86 3.41
CA ARG A 67 -19.10 22.19 4.72
C ARG A 67 -19.21 23.70 4.75
N LYS A 68 -20.41 24.16 4.41
CA LYS A 68 -20.88 25.53 4.60
C LYS A 68 -21.07 25.82 6.09
#